data_AF-A0A6M0BHT3-F1
#
_entry.id   AF-A0A6M0BHT3-F1
#
_cell.length_a   1.000
_cell.length_b   1.000
_cell.length_c   1.000
_cell.angle_alpha   90.00
_cell.angle_beta   90.00
_cell.angle_gamma   90.00
#
_symmetry.space_group_name_H-M   'P 1'
#
loop_
_entity.id
_entity.type
_entity.pdbx_description
1 polymer ?
#
loop_
_entity_poly.entity_id
_entity_poly.type
_entity_poly.pdbx_seq_one_letter_code
_entity_poly.pdbx_strand_id
1 'polypeptide(L)'
;MGLLTWLRGRPEFTFDPFYWIKKDELLTTFIDLSHFEFLQKFLDPLLIPIFVIFSIIIVFPKLRKVYLKDLISPAFLIIIALGISIFLSYVSFRSDYWILTRQWVASISLVPLGFVWLAYRISKIFAKIHIIIAFLWIMLCFTPIVLQFHKVAISNSQALRERLAQISVISKEDQDNFEYLESLEYFETPKNLQDQNVDDSNQYWVSLANKNIQHGGKVWKGFRGFYGHPK
;
A
#
# COMPACT_ATOMS: atom_id res chain seq x y z
N MET A 1 -9.20 -7.97 -5.76
CA MET A 1 -9.08 -9.39 -6.18
C MET A 1 -7.68 -9.87 -5.86
N GLY A 2 -7.53 -10.83 -4.95
CA GLY A 2 -6.24 -11.45 -4.67
C GLY A 2 -6.04 -12.61 -5.64
N LEU A 3 -4.99 -12.55 -6.46
CA LEU A 3 -4.56 -13.71 -7.24
C LEU A 3 -4.11 -14.81 -6.27
N LEU A 4 -4.87 -15.91 -6.24
CA LEU A 4 -4.52 -17.11 -5.49
C LEU A 4 -3.28 -17.72 -6.14
N THR A 5 -2.16 -17.72 -5.40
CA THR A 5 -0.83 -18.19 -5.82
C THR A 5 -0.74 -19.68 -6.20
N TRP A 6 -1.86 -20.40 -6.16
CA TRP A 6 -1.94 -21.85 -6.34
C TRP A 6 -2.52 -22.26 -7.70
N LEU A 7 -3.09 -21.31 -8.46
CA LEU A 7 -3.55 -21.57 -9.83
C LEU A 7 -2.35 -21.67 -10.78
N ARG A 8 -2.32 -22.74 -11.58
CA ARG A 8 -1.31 -22.92 -12.64
C ARG A 8 -1.58 -21.89 -13.75
N GLY A 9 -0.95 -20.74 -13.62
CA GLY A 9 -0.76 -19.76 -14.68
C GLY A 9 0.60 -19.11 -14.49
N ARG A 10 1.43 -19.07 -15.54
CA ARG A 10 2.55 -18.13 -15.55
C ARG A 10 1.92 -16.74 -15.63
N PRO A 11 2.20 -15.81 -14.70
CA PRO A 11 1.77 -14.43 -14.89
C PRO A 11 2.44 -13.91 -16.15
N GLU A 12 1.67 -13.75 -17.23
CA GLU A 12 2.13 -13.07 -18.43
C GLU A 12 2.10 -11.57 -18.16
N PHE A 13 3.25 -11.01 -17.83
CA PHE A 13 3.44 -9.56 -17.68
C PHE A 13 3.65 -8.91 -19.06
N THR A 14 2.78 -9.18 -20.03
CA THR A 14 2.82 -8.58 -21.37
C THR A 14 2.18 -7.19 -21.43
N PHE A 15 1.45 -6.83 -20.38
CA PHE A 15 0.78 -5.54 -20.27
C PHE A 15 1.73 -4.49 -19.68
N ASP A 16 2.00 -3.43 -20.45
CA ASP A 16 2.60 -2.20 -19.93
C ASP A 16 1.55 -1.47 -19.08
N PRO A 17 1.68 -1.42 -17.75
CA PRO A 17 0.71 -0.76 -16.90
C PRO A 17 0.89 0.75 -16.88
N PHE A 18 1.75 1.31 -17.74
CA PHE A 18 1.82 2.73 -18.06
C PHE A 18 1.35 3.02 -19.49
N TYR A 19 0.75 2.05 -20.20
CA TYR A 19 0.21 2.27 -21.56
C TYR A 19 -0.80 3.43 -21.63
N TRP A 20 -1.47 3.71 -20.52
CA TRP A 20 -2.48 4.76 -20.36
C TRP A 20 -1.88 6.12 -19.96
N ILE A 21 -0.59 6.18 -19.66
CA ILE A 21 0.11 7.41 -19.27
C ILE A 21 0.80 7.97 -20.52
N LYS A 22 0.47 9.22 -20.85
CA LYS A 22 1.15 9.89 -21.96
C LYS A 22 2.61 10.15 -21.61
N LYS A 23 3.51 10.06 -22.59
CA LYS A 23 4.97 10.15 -22.38
C LYS A 23 5.41 11.47 -21.74
N ASP A 24 4.70 12.56 -22.02
CA ASP A 24 4.85 13.89 -21.46
C ASP A 24 4.42 13.99 -19.99
N GLU A 25 3.48 13.15 -19.56
CA GLU A 25 3.00 13.08 -18.18
C GLU A 25 3.68 11.97 -17.37
N LEU A 26 4.51 11.13 -18.01
CA LEU A 26 5.08 9.93 -17.40
C LEU A 26 5.87 10.22 -16.13
N LEU A 27 6.68 11.28 -16.14
CA LEU A 27 7.51 11.65 -15.00
C LEU A 27 6.67 12.21 -13.84
N THR A 28 5.66 13.04 -14.14
CA THR A 28 4.72 13.57 -13.14
C THR A 28 3.87 12.46 -12.55
N THR A 29 3.27 11.61 -13.38
CA THR A 29 2.41 10.52 -12.92
C THR A 29 3.19 9.44 -12.18
N PHE A 30 4.44 9.17 -12.56
CA PHE A 30 5.32 8.25 -11.85
C PHE A 30 5.70 8.76 -10.45
N ILE A 31 6.04 10.05 -10.35
CA ILE A 31 6.33 10.71 -9.07
C ILE A 31 5.07 10.71 -8.19
N ASP A 32 3.94 11.13 -8.74
CA ASP A 32 2.69 11.33 -8.03
C ASP A 32 2.05 10.01 -7.57
N LEU A 33 1.99 8.98 -8.44
CA LEU A 33 1.34 7.71 -8.11
C LEU A 33 2.27 6.72 -7.39
N SER A 34 3.57 6.72 -7.66
CA SER A 34 4.43 5.60 -7.25
C SER A 34 5.33 5.92 -6.07
N HIS A 35 5.91 7.13 -6.02
CA HIS A 35 6.96 7.46 -5.06
C HIS A 35 6.49 8.42 -3.98
N PHE A 36 5.57 9.33 -4.32
CA PHE A 36 5.18 10.41 -3.45
C PHE A 36 3.70 10.44 -3.11
N GLU A 37 2.81 9.56 -3.57
CA GLU A 37 1.36 9.68 -3.27
C GLU A 37 1.07 9.83 -1.76
N PHE A 38 1.74 9.02 -0.93
CA PHE A 38 1.66 9.12 0.54
C PHE A 38 2.38 10.35 1.09
N LEU A 39 3.49 10.75 0.45
CA LEU A 39 4.34 11.84 0.86
C LEU A 39 3.73 13.21 0.49
N GLN A 40 3.13 13.39 -0.69
CA GLN A 40 2.68 14.64 -1.29
C GLN A 40 1.55 15.29 -0.47
N LYS A 41 0.57 14.48 -0.04
CA LYS A 41 -0.52 14.95 0.85
C LYS A 41 -0.04 15.36 2.25
N PHE A 42 1.19 14.98 2.62
CA PHE A 42 1.77 15.20 3.94
C PHE A 42 2.90 16.23 3.94
N LEU A 43 3.72 16.22 2.88
CA LEU A 43 4.95 16.96 2.76
C LEU A 43 4.71 18.39 2.33
N ASP A 44 3.76 18.71 1.46
CA ASP A 44 3.59 20.08 0.97
C ASP A 44 3.44 21.12 2.10
N PRO A 45 2.53 20.93 3.10
CA PRO A 45 2.41 21.89 4.20
C PRO A 45 3.60 21.88 5.18
N LEU A 46 4.45 20.85 5.11
CA LEU A 46 5.55 20.62 6.04
C LEU A 46 6.93 20.95 5.46
N LEU A 47 7.12 20.81 4.15
CA LEU A 47 8.34 21.13 3.41
C LEU A 47 8.56 22.63 3.38
N ILE A 48 7.52 23.42 3.16
CA ILE A 48 7.60 24.89 3.15
C ILE A 48 8.22 25.41 4.47
N PRO A 49 7.68 25.09 5.67
CA PRO A 49 8.27 25.58 6.90
C PRO A 49 9.64 24.94 7.21
N ILE A 50 9.88 23.67 6.86
CA ILE A 50 11.22 23.06 6.99
C ILE A 50 12.24 23.81 6.15
N PHE A 51 11.91 24.13 4.90
CA PHE A 51 12.77 24.85 3.99
C PHE A 51 13.05 26.28 4.48
N VAL A 52 12.03 26.96 5.01
CA VAL A 52 12.19 28.29 5.65
C VAL A 52 13.13 28.19 6.86
N ILE A 53 12.95 27.20 7.73
CA ILE A 53 13.80 26.99 8.91
C ILE A 53 15.25 26.70 8.49
N PHE A 54 15.47 25.84 7.50
CA PHE A 54 16.80 25.58 6.95
C PHE A 54 17.43 26.84 6.35
N SER A 55 16.65 27.61 5.59
CA SER A 55 17.11 28.86 4.97
C SER A 55 17.54 29.89 6.03
N ILE A 56 16.74 30.06 7.10
CA ILE A 56 17.09 30.91 8.25
C ILE A 56 18.39 30.41 8.90
N ILE A 57 18.52 29.12 9.17
CA ILE A 57 19.72 28.56 9.82
C ILE A 57 20.97 28.72 8.96
N ILE A 58 20.86 28.64 7.63
CA ILE A 58 21.97 28.83 6.68
C ILE A 58 22.39 30.31 6.62
N VAL A 59 21.42 31.23 6.54
CA VAL A 59 21.66 32.68 6.42
C VAL A 59 22.24 33.26 7.72
N PHE A 60 21.82 32.79 8.89
CA PHE A 60 22.28 33.32 10.17
C PHE A 60 23.46 32.50 10.75
N PRO A 61 24.71 33.00 10.70
CA PRO A 61 25.91 32.22 11.06
C PRO A 61 25.96 31.81 12.53
N LYS A 62 25.32 32.57 13.44
CA LYS A 62 25.18 32.21 14.85
C LYS A 62 24.33 30.95 15.03
N LEU A 63 23.21 30.85 14.30
CA LEU A 63 22.33 29.68 14.32
C LEU A 63 22.99 28.47 13.63
N ARG A 64 23.71 28.71 12.52
CA ARG A 64 24.45 27.68 11.78
C ARG A 64 25.39 26.88 12.67
N LYS A 65 26.24 27.55 13.48
CA LYS A 65 27.22 26.88 14.35
C LYS A 65 26.56 26.01 15.43
N VAL A 66 25.38 26.41 15.90
CA VAL A 66 24.70 25.76 17.04
C VAL A 66 23.79 24.64 16.59
N TYR A 67 22.99 24.85 15.54
CA TYR A 67 21.86 23.97 15.21
C TYR A 67 22.06 23.12 13.95
N LEU A 68 22.99 23.48 13.06
CA LEU A 68 23.17 22.76 11.79
C LEU A 68 23.59 21.30 12.03
N LYS A 69 24.48 21.06 13.02
CA LYS A 69 24.96 19.71 13.34
C LYS A 69 23.84 18.78 13.84
N ASP A 70 22.84 19.33 14.52
CA ASP A 70 21.71 18.55 15.04
C ASP A 70 20.67 18.24 13.96
N LEU A 71 20.56 19.09 12.93
CA LEU A 71 19.60 18.95 11.83
C LEU A 71 20.15 18.19 10.63
N ILE A 72 21.48 18.15 10.46
CA ILE A 72 22.10 17.48 9.31
C ILE A 72 21.90 15.96 9.35
N SER A 73 21.94 15.33 10.53
CA SER A 73 21.76 13.88 10.64
C SER A 73 20.40 13.39 10.15
N PRO A 74 19.25 13.93 10.63
CA PRO A 74 17.95 13.51 10.09
C PRO A 74 17.75 13.91 8.63
N ALA A 75 18.26 15.07 8.19
CA ALA A 75 18.18 15.48 6.79
C ALA A 75 18.98 14.54 5.87
N PHE A 76 20.18 14.15 6.29
CA PHE A 76 21.03 13.21 5.57
C PHE A 76 20.39 11.83 5.46
N LEU A 77 19.72 11.37 6.51
CA LEU A 77 18.95 10.12 6.48
C LEU A 77 17.82 10.17 5.44
N ILE A 78 17.08 11.29 5.36
CA ILE A 78 16.05 11.48 4.33
C ILE A 78 16.68 11.48 2.92
N ILE A 79 17.78 12.21 2.72
CA ILE A 79 18.46 12.30 1.42
C ILE A 79 18.98 10.94 0.97
N ILE A 80 19.61 10.17 1.86
CA ILE A 80 20.06 8.80 1.56
C ILE A 80 18.87 7.91 1.21
N ALA A 81 17.80 7.96 2.00
CA ALA A 81 16.62 7.14 1.76
C ALA A 81 16.01 7.41 0.37
N LEU A 82 15.87 8.69 0.01
CA LEU A 82 15.43 9.11 -1.32
C LEU A 82 16.43 8.72 -2.42
N GLY A 83 17.73 8.88 -2.17
CA GLY A 83 18.78 8.50 -3.10
C GLY A 83 18.80 7.00 -3.40
N ILE A 84 18.64 6.16 -2.37
CA ILE A 84 18.50 4.70 -2.52
C ILE A 84 17.24 4.38 -3.33
N SER A 85 16.12 5.04 -3.03
CA SER A 85 14.87 4.86 -3.79
C SER A 85 15.04 5.21 -5.27
N ILE A 86 15.63 6.37 -5.58
CA ILE A 86 15.91 6.78 -6.97
C ILE A 86 16.89 5.81 -7.66
N PHE A 87 17.94 5.39 -6.95
CA PHE A 87 18.94 4.48 -7.50
C PHE A 87 18.33 3.12 -7.85
N LEU A 88 17.57 2.53 -6.93
CA LEU A 88 16.85 1.28 -7.19
C LEU A 88 15.86 1.45 -8.34
N SER A 89 15.22 2.63 -8.46
CA SER A 89 14.28 2.97 -9.54
C SER A 89 14.96 2.95 -10.90
N TYR A 90 16.13 3.55 -10.96
CA TYR A 90 16.97 3.53 -12.13
C TYR A 90 17.46 2.11 -12.49
N VAL A 91 17.90 1.32 -11.52
CA VAL A 91 18.34 -0.08 -11.75
C VAL A 91 17.18 -0.94 -12.25
N SER A 92 15.99 -0.79 -11.68
CA SER A 92 14.75 -1.44 -12.13
C SER A 92 14.48 -1.15 -13.59
N PHE A 93 14.48 0.14 -13.95
CA PHE A 93 14.23 0.62 -15.28
C PHE A 93 15.23 0.08 -16.30
N ARG A 94 16.52 0.00 -15.92
CA ARG A 94 17.58 -0.51 -16.80
C ARG A 94 17.57 -2.02 -16.98
N SER A 95 16.98 -2.76 -16.05
CA SER A 95 17.00 -4.24 -16.05
C SER A 95 15.74 -4.85 -16.67
N ASP A 96 14.85 -4.03 -17.22
CA ASP A 96 13.50 -4.42 -17.66
C ASP A 96 12.75 -5.25 -16.60
N TYR A 97 13.10 -5.03 -15.33
CA TYR A 97 12.61 -5.82 -14.20
C TYR A 97 11.52 -5.03 -13.49
N TRP A 98 10.35 -5.65 -13.38
CA TRP A 98 9.19 -5.08 -12.69
C TRP A 98 9.42 -5.09 -11.18
N ILE A 99 9.92 -3.99 -10.62
CA ILE A 99 9.97 -3.86 -9.17
C ILE A 99 8.57 -3.55 -8.64
N LEU A 100 7.94 -4.57 -8.03
CA LEU A 100 6.70 -4.43 -7.29
C LEU A 100 6.84 -3.35 -6.21
N THR A 101 5.74 -2.62 -5.96
CA THR A 101 5.62 -1.54 -4.96
C THR A 101 6.20 -1.90 -3.57
N ARG A 102 6.27 -3.21 -3.28
CA ARG A 102 6.75 -3.80 -2.03
C ARG A 102 8.27 -3.67 -1.80
N GLN A 103 9.09 -3.58 -2.85
CA GLN A 103 10.56 -3.54 -2.68
C GLN A 103 11.07 -2.13 -2.32
N TRP A 104 10.28 -1.10 -2.63
CA TRP A 104 10.56 0.30 -2.26
C TRP A 104 10.26 0.60 -0.79
N VAL A 105 9.44 -0.24 -0.15
CA VAL A 105 8.87 0.00 1.20
C VAL A 105 9.96 0.25 2.24
N ALA A 106 11.08 -0.46 2.17
CA ALA A 106 12.18 -0.28 3.14
C ALA A 106 12.79 1.14 3.04
N SER A 107 13.16 1.57 1.83
CA SER A 107 13.72 2.91 1.60
C SER A 107 12.72 4.02 1.91
N ILE A 108 11.45 3.83 1.53
CA ILE A 108 10.39 4.81 1.79
C ILE A 108 10.09 4.89 3.28
N SER A 109 10.14 3.79 4.03
CA SER A 109 9.88 3.79 5.49
C SER A 109 10.91 4.59 6.31
N LEU A 110 12.13 4.75 5.78
CA LEU A 110 13.15 5.59 6.40
C LEU A 110 12.81 7.08 6.31
N VAL A 111 12.04 7.50 5.29
CA VAL A 111 11.71 8.92 5.09
C VAL A 111 10.80 9.45 6.22
N PRO A 112 9.67 8.80 6.58
CA PRO A 112 8.88 9.18 7.76
C PRO A 112 9.71 9.19 9.05
N LEU A 113 10.62 8.24 9.22
CA LEU A 113 11.46 8.17 10.43
C LEU A 113 12.42 9.37 10.51
N GLY A 114 13.10 9.70 9.40
CA GLY A 114 13.92 10.90 9.30
C GLY A 114 13.10 12.17 9.49
N PHE A 115 11.87 12.19 8.99
CA PHE A 115 10.95 13.31 9.12
C PHE A 115 10.52 13.54 10.57
N VAL A 116 10.09 12.49 11.28
CA VAL A 116 9.73 12.55 12.71
C VAL A 116 10.94 12.98 13.53
N TRP A 117 12.12 12.46 13.22
CA TRP A 117 13.36 12.86 13.89
C TRP A 117 13.68 14.35 13.65
N LEU A 118 13.55 14.83 12.41
CA LEU A 118 13.73 16.24 12.07
C LEU A 118 12.73 17.13 12.80
N ALA A 119 11.45 16.77 12.77
CA ALA A 119 10.38 17.49 13.45
C ALA A 119 10.62 17.58 14.97
N TYR A 120 11.11 16.50 15.59
CA TYR A 120 11.51 16.48 17.00
C TYR A 120 12.69 17.41 17.30
N ARG A 121 13.72 17.43 16.43
CA ARG A 121 14.86 18.34 16.59
C ARG A 121 14.43 19.79 16.48
N ILE A 122 13.57 20.12 15.50
CA ILE A 122 12.98 21.45 15.33
C ILE A 122 12.13 21.82 16.55
N SER A 123 11.30 20.90 17.07
CA SER A 123 10.46 21.20 18.25
C SER A 123 11.30 21.53 19.48
N LYS A 124 12.46 20.86 19.67
CA LYS A 124 13.42 21.21 20.72
C LYS A 124 14.01 22.59 20.55
N ILE A 125 14.31 23.01 19.32
CA ILE A 125 14.80 24.36 19.04
C ILE A 125 13.71 25.38 19.38
N PHE A 126 12.48 25.14 18.95
CA PHE A 126 11.36 26.01 19.27
C PHE A 126 11.04 26.07 20.75
N ALA A 127 11.14 24.95 21.48
CA ALA A 127 10.91 24.93 22.93
C ALA A 127 11.93 25.78 23.70
N LYS A 128 13.17 25.91 23.20
CA LYS A 128 14.18 26.82 23.76
C LYS A 128 13.87 28.30 23.48
N ILE A 129 13.15 28.60 22.40
CA ILE A 129 12.75 29.97 22.03
C ILE A 129 11.46 30.35 22.76
N HIS A 130 10.40 29.58 22.57
CA HIS A 130 9.09 29.80 23.17
C HIS A 130 8.20 28.55 23.09
N ILE A 131 7.54 28.18 24.19
CA ILE A 131 6.72 26.96 24.28
C ILE A 131 5.52 26.95 23.32
N ILE A 132 4.89 28.11 23.11
CA ILE A 132 3.75 28.24 22.17
C ILE A 132 4.18 27.91 20.73
N ILE A 133 5.39 28.32 20.31
CA ILE A 133 5.89 28.03 18.96
C ILE A 133 6.13 26.53 18.80
N ALA A 134 6.67 25.87 19.82
CA ALA A 134 6.83 24.42 19.83
C ALA A 134 5.48 23.70 19.74
N PHE A 135 4.47 24.18 20.45
CA PHE A 135 3.11 23.63 20.39
C PHE A 135 2.47 23.79 19.00
N LEU A 136 2.56 24.99 18.42
CA LEU A 136 2.07 25.25 17.05
C LEU A 136 2.77 24.37 16.02
N TRP A 137 4.07 24.15 16.16
CA TRP A 137 4.82 23.25 15.30
C TRP A 137 4.38 21.80 15.41
N ILE A 138 4.16 21.31 16.64
CA ILE A 138 3.64 19.96 16.88
C ILE A 138 2.26 19.82 16.26
N MET A 139 1.37 20.80 16.47
CA MET A 139 0.04 20.80 15.83
C MET A 139 0.16 20.75 14.31
N LEU A 140 1.00 21.59 13.70
CA LEU A 140 1.24 21.59 12.26
C LEU A 140 1.74 20.22 11.75
N CYS A 141 2.60 19.54 12.49
CA CYS A 141 3.08 18.20 12.15
C CYS A 141 2.01 17.12 12.32
N PHE A 142 1.22 17.18 13.40
CA PHE A 142 0.30 16.11 13.78
C PHE A 142 -1.10 16.21 13.14
N THR A 143 -1.60 17.41 12.88
CA THR A 143 -2.91 17.62 12.25
C THR A 143 -3.09 16.87 10.92
N PRO A 144 -2.17 16.91 9.93
CA PRO A 144 -2.36 16.17 8.68
C PRO A 144 -2.40 14.66 8.92
N ILE A 145 -1.62 14.14 9.88
CA ILE A 145 -1.60 12.73 10.27
C ILE A 145 -2.98 12.31 10.78
N VAL A 146 -3.51 13.09 11.72
CA VAL A 146 -4.79 12.81 12.36
C VAL A 146 -5.92 12.87 11.34
N LEU A 147 -5.92 13.87 10.44
CA LEU A 147 -6.94 14.00 9.39
C LEU A 147 -6.93 12.82 8.41
N GLN A 148 -5.74 12.38 7.96
CA GLN A 148 -5.64 11.23 7.07
C GLN A 148 -6.02 9.92 7.76
N PHE A 149 -5.52 9.71 8.98
CA PHE A 149 -5.87 8.53 9.76
C PHE A 149 -7.37 8.47 10.02
N HIS A 150 -8.00 9.60 10.32
CA HIS A 150 -9.44 9.69 10.49
C HIS A 150 -10.22 9.31 9.23
N LYS A 151 -9.80 9.81 8.05
CA LYS A 151 -10.41 9.42 6.76
C LYS A 151 -10.32 7.92 6.50
N VAL A 152 -9.15 7.33 6.71
CA VAL A 152 -8.91 5.89 6.53
C VAL A 152 -9.72 5.08 7.54
N ALA A 153 -9.77 5.51 8.81
CA ALA A 153 -10.54 4.84 9.84
C ALA A 153 -12.04 4.84 9.52
N ILE A 154 -12.59 5.98 9.04
CA ILE A 154 -13.99 6.06 8.60
C ILE A 154 -14.24 5.10 7.44
N SER A 155 -13.44 5.17 6.37
CA SER A 155 -13.60 4.32 5.20
C SER A 155 -13.54 2.82 5.56
N ASN A 156 -12.57 2.42 6.38
CA ASN A 156 -12.46 1.04 6.84
C ASN A 156 -13.65 0.62 7.72
N SER A 157 -14.15 1.51 8.58
CA SER A 157 -15.32 1.21 9.41
C SER A 157 -16.60 1.05 8.58
N GLN A 158 -16.77 1.86 7.52
CA GLN A 158 -17.90 1.76 6.59
C GLN A 158 -17.82 0.47 5.79
N ALA A 159 -16.66 0.18 5.18
CA ALA A 159 -16.44 -1.06 4.43
C ALA A 159 -16.64 -2.31 5.32
N LEU A 160 -16.24 -2.25 6.59
CA LEU A 160 -16.48 -3.33 7.54
C LEU A 160 -17.97 -3.50 7.85
N ARG A 161 -18.71 -2.40 8.06
CA ARG A 161 -20.16 -2.46 8.27
C ARG A 161 -20.90 -3.03 7.08
N GLU A 162 -20.54 -2.63 5.87
CA GLU A 162 -21.12 -3.17 4.63
C GLU A 162 -20.84 -4.67 4.49
N ARG A 163 -19.59 -5.10 4.75
CA ARG A 163 -19.24 -6.53 4.74
C ARG A 163 -20.02 -7.30 5.80
N LEU A 164 -20.16 -6.78 7.02
CA LEU A 164 -20.91 -7.44 8.08
C LEU A 164 -22.41 -7.52 7.74
N ALA A 165 -22.98 -6.48 7.15
CA ALA A 165 -24.36 -6.49 6.68
C ALA A 165 -24.56 -7.54 5.58
N GLN A 166 -23.66 -7.62 4.59
CA GLN A 166 -23.69 -8.65 3.56
C GLN A 166 -23.55 -10.06 4.14
N ILE A 167 -22.57 -10.28 5.04
CA ILE A 167 -22.37 -11.57 5.70
C ILE A 167 -23.62 -11.99 6.47
N SER A 168 -24.29 -11.07 7.17
CA SER A 168 -25.50 -11.40 7.96
C SER A 168 -26.71 -11.81 7.10
N VAL A 169 -26.78 -11.31 5.87
CA VAL A 169 -27.83 -11.67 4.90
C VAL A 169 -27.48 -13.00 4.23
N ILE A 170 -26.22 -13.15 3.83
CA ILE A 170 -25.70 -14.35 3.14
C ILE A 170 -25.71 -15.57 4.07
N SER A 171 -25.38 -15.42 5.36
CA SER A 171 -25.23 -16.58 6.27
C SER A 171 -26.53 -17.35 6.54
N LYS A 172 -27.72 -16.80 6.24
CA LYS A 172 -28.98 -17.53 6.41
C LYS A 172 -29.40 -18.33 5.18
N GLU A 173 -28.97 -17.92 3.98
CA GLU A 173 -29.30 -18.59 2.72
C GLU A 173 -28.19 -19.56 2.28
N ASP A 174 -26.93 -19.27 2.62
CA ASP A 174 -25.78 -20.09 2.21
C ASP A 174 -25.46 -21.24 3.17
N GLN A 175 -25.96 -21.24 4.41
CA GLN A 175 -25.64 -22.31 5.38
C GLN A 175 -26.14 -23.69 4.90
N ASP A 176 -27.35 -23.73 4.33
CA ASP A 176 -27.92 -24.94 3.72
C ASP A 176 -27.17 -25.35 2.44
N ASN A 177 -26.66 -24.39 1.67
CA ASN A 177 -25.85 -24.65 0.47
C ASN A 177 -24.43 -25.13 0.80
N PHE A 178 -23.82 -24.65 1.89
CA PHE A 178 -22.47 -25.04 2.26
C PHE A 178 -22.39 -26.45 2.83
N GLU A 179 -23.38 -26.86 3.63
CA GLU A 179 -23.45 -28.24 4.12
C GLU A 179 -23.63 -29.23 2.96
N TYR A 180 -24.44 -28.86 1.96
CA TYR A 180 -24.55 -29.60 0.71
C TYR A 180 -23.20 -29.66 -0.04
N LEU A 181 -22.53 -28.53 -0.28
CA LEU A 181 -21.25 -28.48 -1.01
C LEU A 181 -20.11 -29.21 -0.27
N GLU A 182 -20.09 -29.20 1.07
CA GLU A 182 -19.11 -29.93 1.86
C GLU A 182 -19.32 -31.45 1.79
N SER A 183 -20.59 -31.89 1.65
CA SER A 183 -20.94 -33.30 1.49
C SER A 183 -20.55 -33.89 0.13
N LEU A 184 -20.35 -33.04 -0.90
CA LEU A 184 -19.99 -33.48 -2.23
C LEU A 184 -18.57 -34.03 -2.29
N GLU A 185 -18.45 -35.25 -2.81
CA GLU A 185 -17.15 -35.90 -3.02
C GLU A 185 -16.39 -35.30 -4.22
N TYR A 186 -17.14 -34.85 -5.23
CA TYR A 186 -16.63 -34.20 -6.45
C TYR A 186 -17.58 -33.06 -6.87
N PHE A 187 -17.01 -31.94 -7.32
CA PHE A 187 -17.79 -30.89 -7.98
C PHE A 187 -17.88 -31.21 -9.47
N GLU A 188 -19.10 -31.41 -9.98
CA GLU A 188 -19.32 -31.54 -11.41
C GLU A 188 -19.05 -30.20 -12.08
N THR A 189 -18.09 -30.17 -13.01
CA THR A 189 -17.89 -28.99 -13.85
C THR A 189 -19.14 -28.85 -14.74
N PRO A 190 -19.84 -27.71 -14.74
CA PRO A 190 -21.03 -27.53 -15.57
C PRO A 190 -20.73 -27.90 -17.02
N LYS A 191 -21.60 -28.72 -17.66
CA LYS A 191 -21.40 -29.19 -19.05
C LYS A 191 -21.15 -28.03 -20.04
N ASN A 192 -21.71 -26.86 -19.75
CA ASN A 192 -21.56 -25.65 -20.56
C ASN A 192 -20.15 -25.04 -20.50
N LEU A 193 -19.34 -25.41 -19.49
CA LEU A 193 -17.96 -24.97 -19.28
C LEU A 193 -16.93 -26.03 -19.69
N GLN A 194 -17.36 -27.23 -20.05
CA GLN A 194 -16.46 -28.28 -20.57
C GLN A 194 -16.02 -28.01 -22.01
N ASP A 195 -16.83 -27.28 -22.79
CA ASP A 195 -16.55 -26.90 -24.18
C ASP A 195 -16.05 -25.44 -24.33
N GLN A 196 -15.88 -24.70 -23.23
CA GLN A 196 -15.41 -23.31 -23.23
C GLN A 196 -13.93 -23.19 -22.82
N ASN A 197 -13.32 -22.03 -23.14
CA ASN A 197 -11.92 -21.74 -22.87
C ASN A 197 -11.52 -22.03 -21.41
N VAL A 198 -10.27 -22.47 -21.20
CA VAL A 198 -9.68 -22.85 -19.91
C VAL A 198 -9.89 -21.79 -18.81
N ASP A 199 -9.99 -20.51 -19.20
CA ASP A 199 -10.18 -19.39 -18.27
C ASP A 199 -11.56 -19.38 -17.59
N ASP A 200 -12.64 -19.76 -18.29
CA ASP A 200 -13.99 -19.77 -17.73
C ASP A 200 -14.18 -20.93 -16.74
N SER A 201 -13.54 -22.07 -17.03
CA SER A 201 -13.44 -23.19 -16.09
C SER A 201 -12.69 -22.79 -14.82
N ASN A 202 -11.57 -22.06 -14.95
CA ASN A 202 -10.81 -21.56 -13.80
C ASN A 202 -11.61 -20.60 -12.93
N GLN A 203 -12.46 -19.74 -13.52
CA GLN A 203 -13.32 -18.83 -12.76
C GLN A 203 -14.34 -19.57 -11.89
N TYR A 204 -14.90 -20.68 -12.37
CA TYR A 204 -15.79 -21.54 -11.59
C TYR A 204 -15.10 -22.11 -10.34
N TRP A 205 -13.88 -22.64 -10.51
CA TRP A 205 -13.09 -23.16 -9.39
C TRP A 205 -12.64 -22.08 -8.40
N VAL A 206 -12.32 -20.88 -8.90
CA VAL A 206 -12.04 -19.71 -8.05
C VAL A 206 -13.26 -19.31 -7.23
N SER A 207 -14.45 -19.34 -7.84
CA SER A 207 -15.71 -19.05 -7.15
C SER A 207 -15.97 -20.04 -6.01
N LEU A 208 -15.83 -21.36 -6.28
CA LEU A 208 -15.94 -22.39 -5.26
C LEU A 208 -14.89 -22.22 -4.16
N ALA A 209 -13.64 -21.92 -4.51
CA ALA A 209 -12.56 -21.73 -3.54
C ALA A 209 -12.82 -20.54 -2.62
N ASN A 210 -13.30 -19.42 -3.17
CA ASN A 210 -13.71 -18.27 -2.38
C ASN A 210 -14.86 -18.61 -1.44
N LYS A 211 -15.83 -19.42 -1.88
CA LYS A 211 -16.92 -19.92 -1.04
C LYS A 211 -16.43 -20.81 0.12
N ASN A 212 -15.49 -21.73 -0.12
CA ASN A 212 -14.88 -22.54 0.93
C ASN A 212 -14.08 -21.69 1.95
N ILE A 213 -13.36 -20.67 1.47
CA ILE A 213 -12.65 -19.72 2.34
C ILE A 213 -13.64 -18.90 3.19
N GLN A 214 -14.76 -18.48 2.60
CA GLN A 214 -15.81 -17.74 3.30
C GLN A 214 -16.52 -18.57 4.37
N HIS A 215 -16.83 -19.85 4.07
CA HIS A 215 -17.38 -20.78 5.03
C HIS A 215 -16.41 -21.07 6.18
N GLY A 216 -15.10 -21.12 5.87
CA GLY A 216 -14.07 -21.51 6.81
C GLY A 216 -14.09 -23.03 7.10
N GLY A 217 -13.17 -23.49 7.94
CA GLY A 217 -13.04 -24.91 8.27
C GLY A 217 -12.13 -25.69 7.31
N LYS A 218 -12.47 -26.95 7.06
CA LYS A 218 -11.65 -27.85 6.21
C LYS A 218 -11.89 -27.55 4.73
N VAL A 219 -10.87 -27.82 3.90
CA VAL A 219 -11.02 -27.76 2.44
C VAL A 219 -12.02 -28.83 1.99
N TRP A 220 -13.02 -28.44 1.21
CA TRP A 220 -14.04 -29.36 0.70
C TRP A 220 -13.44 -30.46 -0.18
N LYS A 221 -13.96 -31.68 -0.06
CA LYS A 221 -13.45 -32.85 -0.80
C LYS A 221 -13.62 -32.70 -2.32
N GLY A 222 -14.68 -32.01 -2.74
CA GLY A 222 -14.98 -31.75 -4.15
C GLY A 222 -13.86 -31.08 -4.95
N PHE A 223 -12.94 -30.35 -4.31
CA PHE A 223 -11.77 -29.75 -4.98
C PHE A 223 -10.79 -30.76 -5.57
N ARG A 224 -10.88 -32.04 -5.19
CA ARG A 224 -10.11 -33.11 -5.84
C ARG A 224 -10.41 -33.19 -7.33
N GLY A 225 -11.65 -32.91 -7.74
CA GLY A 225 -12.07 -32.91 -9.15
C GLY A 225 -11.27 -31.94 -10.03
N PHE A 226 -10.72 -30.86 -9.47
CA PHE A 226 -9.90 -29.91 -10.22
C PHE A 226 -8.56 -30.51 -10.71
N TYR A 227 -7.99 -31.43 -9.93
CA TYR A 227 -6.69 -32.05 -10.24
C TYR A 227 -6.83 -33.34 -11.06
N GLY A 228 -8.06 -33.74 -11.38
CA GLY A 228 -8.39 -34.94 -12.14
C GLY A 228 -9.40 -35.82 -11.41
N HIS A 229 -10.24 -36.52 -12.18
CA HIS A 229 -11.12 -37.54 -11.63
C HIS A 229 -10.27 -38.73 -11.16
N PRO A 230 -10.44 -39.22 -9.93
CA PRO A 230 -9.95 -40.55 -9.59
C PRO A 230 -10.64 -41.56 -10.49
N LYS A 231 -9.84 -42.46 -11.05
CA LYS A 231 -10.32 -43.62 -11.81
C LYS A 231 -11.10 -44.58 -10.92
#